data_AF-A0A847VY74-F1
#
_entry.id   AF-A0A847VY74-F1
#
_cell.length_a   1.000
_cell.length_b   1.000
_cell.length_c   1.000
_cell.angle_alpha   90.00
_cell.angle_beta   90.00
_cell.angle_gamma   90.00
#
_symmetry.space_group_name_H-M   'P 1'
#
loop_
_entity.id
_entity.type
_entity.pdbx_description
1 polymer ?
#
loop_
_entity_poly.entity_id
_entity_poly.type
_entity_poly.pdbx_seq_one_letter_code
_entity_poly.pdbx_strand_id
1 'polypeptide(L)'
;MYKFAIGYYTMEGTERKPQSGVDIRLLRPGQSWAEGKHLSETVPDSGYYEIGIQNEGDCGFYEIWDNLGNSLGQFSGKTCTIGKLDARGLQNNCIYGNHILDGVVTGSKIANEAIGTEHLQNGLLSLTKLQYEIQDQDKGVGDNSQSSPAKLTEDKIITHTLDKEYQELPHIFLTNQCDAFLYIADIKIEGNLVTVLIGISQVYTATDAFYKLLALAK
;
A
#
# COMPACT_ATOMS: atom_id res chain seq x y z
N MET A 1 -27.18 19.49 4.07
CA MET A 1 -27.52 19.78 5.47
C MET A 1 -28.14 18.53 6.07
N TYR A 2 -27.47 17.93 7.06
CA TYR A 2 -27.99 16.75 7.76
C TYR A 2 -28.69 17.21 9.04
N LYS A 3 -29.70 16.47 9.49
CA LYS A 3 -30.42 16.76 10.73
C LYS A 3 -30.45 15.51 11.60
N PHE A 4 -30.29 15.71 12.90
CA PHE A 4 -30.55 14.69 13.90
C PHE A 4 -31.52 15.25 14.92
N ALA A 5 -32.44 14.42 15.37
CA ALA A 5 -33.37 14.78 16.43
C ALA A 5 -33.66 13.59 17.33
N ILE A 6 -33.97 13.88 18.59
CA ILE A 6 -34.32 12.88 19.59
C ILE A 6 -35.40 13.44 20.53
N GLY A 7 -36.34 12.58 20.90
CA GLY A 7 -37.36 12.88 21.90
C GLY A 7 -37.00 12.25 23.24
N TYR A 8 -37.03 13.03 24.31
CA TYR A 8 -36.91 12.56 25.69
C TYR A 8 -38.28 12.59 26.35
N TYR A 9 -38.66 11.48 26.98
CA TYR A 9 -39.93 11.34 27.66
C TYR A 9 -39.85 10.30 28.78
N THR A 10 -40.72 10.44 29.78
CA THR A 10 -41.04 9.37 30.74
C THR A 10 -42.36 8.73 30.39
N MET A 11 -42.58 7.51 30.87
CA MET A 11 -43.88 6.85 30.82
C MET A 11 -44.61 7.10 32.13
N GLU A 12 -45.78 7.74 32.07
CA GLU A 12 -46.74 7.81 33.18
C GLU A 12 -47.94 6.93 32.81
N GLY A 13 -47.94 5.70 33.32
CA GLY A 13 -48.86 4.66 32.84
C GLY A 13 -48.59 4.33 31.37
N THR A 14 -49.55 4.60 30.49
CA THR A 14 -49.42 4.41 29.04
C THR A 14 -49.14 5.70 28.26
N GLU A 15 -49.11 6.86 28.94
CA GLU A 15 -48.83 8.15 28.31
C GLU A 15 -47.34 8.48 28.33
N ARG A 16 -46.85 9.07 27.24
CA ARG A 16 -45.52 9.67 27.19
C ARG A 16 -45.60 11.11 27.68
N LYS A 17 -44.89 11.43 28.76
CA LYS A 17 -44.71 12.82 29.21
C LYS A 17 -43.35 13.35 28.72
N PRO A 18 -43.33 14.46 27.96
CA PRO A 18 -42.08 15.02 27.47
C PRO A 18 -41.19 15.48 28.63
N GLN A 19 -39.88 15.28 28.48
CA GLN A 19 -38.89 15.85 29.39
C GLN A 19 -38.25 17.06 28.73
N SER A 20 -38.69 18.24 29.17
CA SER A 20 -38.22 19.57 28.72
C SER A 20 -36.99 20.03 29.52
N GLY A 21 -36.19 20.93 28.94
CA GLY A 21 -35.02 21.53 29.60
C GLY A 21 -33.79 20.62 29.79
N VAL A 22 -33.71 19.49 29.09
CA VAL A 22 -32.55 18.59 29.12
C VAL A 22 -31.41 19.15 28.26
N ASP A 23 -30.19 19.21 28.80
CA ASP A 23 -29.00 19.50 27.98
C ASP A 23 -28.57 18.18 27.34
N ILE A 24 -28.68 18.11 26.02
CA ILE A 24 -28.35 16.92 25.21
C ILE A 24 -27.27 17.32 24.23
N ARG A 25 -26.25 16.46 24.10
CA ARG A 25 -25.12 16.72 23.23
C ARG A 25 -24.72 15.49 22.42
N LEU A 26 -24.28 15.74 21.20
CA LEU A 26 -23.57 14.76 20.39
C LEU A 26 -22.07 14.86 20.64
N LEU A 27 -21.47 13.79 21.15
CA LEU A 27 -20.03 13.69 21.39
C LEU A 27 -19.43 12.62 20.48
N ARG A 28 -18.25 12.89 19.93
CA ARG A 28 -17.42 11.84 19.35
C ARG A 28 -16.84 10.99 20.48
N PRO A 29 -16.61 9.68 20.27
CA PRO A 29 -15.91 8.86 21.25
C PRO A 29 -14.60 9.53 21.70
N GLY A 30 -14.45 9.69 23.02
CA GLY A 30 -13.30 10.34 23.66
C GLY A 30 -13.38 11.86 23.83
N GLN A 31 -14.41 12.53 23.32
CA GLN A 31 -14.62 13.95 23.62
C GLN A 31 -15.13 14.18 25.04
N SER A 32 -14.80 15.34 25.60
CA SER A 32 -15.38 15.81 26.86
C SER A 32 -16.78 16.40 26.65
N TRP A 33 -17.56 16.47 27.73
CA TRP A 33 -18.91 17.07 27.75
C TRP A 33 -18.93 18.51 27.20
N ALA A 34 -17.89 19.30 27.48
CA ALA A 34 -17.79 20.69 27.03
C ALA A 34 -17.62 20.83 25.51
N GLU A 35 -17.07 19.83 24.84
CA GLU A 35 -16.86 19.80 23.38
C GLU A 35 -18.09 19.30 22.61
N GLY A 36 -19.08 18.77 23.33
CA GLY A 36 -20.29 18.19 22.76
C GLY A 36 -21.14 19.21 21.99
N LYS A 37 -21.68 18.78 20.85
CA LYS A 37 -22.59 19.62 20.04
C LYS A 37 -23.99 19.60 20.63
N HIS A 38 -24.46 20.74 21.13
CA HIS A 38 -25.76 20.89 21.80
C HIS A 38 -26.95 20.73 20.84
N LEU A 39 -27.97 19.98 21.26
CA LEU A 39 -29.27 19.92 20.57
C LEU A 39 -30.23 20.94 21.17
N SER A 40 -30.96 21.65 20.32
CA SER A 40 -31.92 22.67 20.75
C SER A 40 -33.33 22.08 20.85
N GLU A 41 -34.02 22.36 21.96
CA GLU A 41 -35.47 22.15 22.05
C GLU A 41 -36.17 23.25 21.25
N THR A 42 -36.65 22.92 20.05
CA THR A 42 -37.17 23.93 19.13
C THR A 42 -38.60 24.36 19.42
N VAL A 43 -39.35 23.52 20.12
CA VAL A 43 -40.69 23.83 20.63
C VAL A 43 -40.64 23.74 22.16
N PRO A 44 -40.96 24.81 22.90
CA PRO A 44 -40.98 24.76 24.36
C PRO A 44 -41.85 23.62 24.90
N ASP A 45 -41.36 22.93 25.93
CA ASP A 45 -42.06 21.85 26.64
C ASP A 45 -42.40 20.62 25.79
N SER A 46 -41.71 20.46 24.66
CA SER A 46 -41.94 19.35 23.73
C SER A 46 -41.13 18.10 24.08
N GLY A 47 -40.02 18.27 24.82
CA GLY A 47 -39.01 17.23 24.99
C GLY A 47 -38.40 16.75 23.67
N TYR A 48 -38.55 17.53 22.59
CA TYR A 48 -38.05 17.23 21.25
C TYR A 48 -36.87 18.14 20.93
N TYR A 49 -35.71 17.51 20.72
CA TYR A 49 -34.43 18.20 20.56
C TYR A 49 -33.86 17.91 19.19
N GLU A 50 -33.37 18.94 18.51
CA GLU A 50 -32.77 18.81 17.18
C GLU A 50 -31.43 19.55 17.05
N ILE A 51 -30.61 19.08 16.12
CA ILE A 51 -29.40 19.77 15.68
C ILE A 51 -29.26 19.65 14.16
N GLY A 52 -28.89 20.76 13.52
CA GLY A 52 -28.49 20.80 12.12
C GLY A 52 -26.98 20.70 11.97
N ILE A 53 -26.51 19.73 11.18
CA ILE A 53 -25.10 19.57 10.81
C ILE A 53 -24.90 20.12 9.39
N GLN A 54 -24.12 21.20 9.30
CA GLN A 54 -23.90 21.93 8.04
C GLN A 54 -22.70 21.40 7.25
N ASN A 55 -21.60 21.09 7.94
CA ASN A 55 -20.37 20.65 7.29
C ASN A 55 -20.32 19.12 7.21
N GLU A 56 -19.84 18.59 6.07
CA GLU A 56 -19.64 17.14 5.93
C GLU A 56 -18.58 16.61 6.91
N GLY A 57 -17.57 17.42 7.28
CA GLY A 57 -16.57 17.04 8.28
C GLY A 57 -17.13 16.86 9.71
N ASP A 58 -18.31 17.42 9.98
CA ASP A 58 -19.05 17.23 11.22
C ASP A 58 -19.99 16.01 11.16
N CYS A 59 -20.05 15.29 10.04
CA CYS A 59 -20.82 14.05 9.91
C CYS A 59 -20.03 12.85 10.45
N GLY A 60 -20.73 11.84 10.95
CA GLY A 60 -20.16 10.57 11.37
C GLY A 60 -20.85 9.99 12.60
N PHE A 61 -20.12 9.12 13.30
CA PHE A 61 -20.61 8.44 14.50
C PHE A 61 -20.50 9.34 15.74
N TYR A 62 -21.56 9.34 16.54
CA TYR A 62 -21.71 10.11 17.77
C TYR A 62 -22.32 9.26 18.89
N GLU A 63 -21.86 9.51 20.11
CA GLU A 63 -22.53 9.15 21.34
C GLU A 63 -23.51 10.27 21.72
N ILE A 64 -24.68 9.89 22.21
CA ILE A 64 -25.68 10.81 22.73
C ILE A 64 -25.47 10.90 24.23
N TRP A 65 -25.11 12.08 24.70
CA TRP A 65 -24.93 12.36 26.12
C TRP A 65 -25.99 13.34 26.58
N ASP A 66 -26.38 13.23 27.83
CA ASP A 66 -27.34 14.13 28.46
C ASP A 66 -26.96 14.42 29.92
N ASN A 67 -27.63 15.39 30.53
CA ASN A 67 -27.44 15.74 31.93
C ASN A 67 -28.42 15.06 32.89
N LEU A 68 -29.17 14.03 32.45
CA LEU A 68 -30.22 13.39 33.25
C LEU A 68 -29.65 12.48 34.31
N GLY A 69 -29.34 13.01 35.49
CA GLY A 69 -28.74 12.26 36.60
C GLY A 69 -27.28 12.61 36.85
N ASN A 70 -26.65 13.39 35.97
CA ASN A 70 -25.35 14.01 36.19
C ASN A 70 -25.29 15.37 35.49
N SER A 71 -25.19 16.46 36.26
CA SER A 71 -25.11 17.82 35.71
C SER A 71 -23.84 18.08 34.89
N LEU A 72 -22.82 17.23 35.01
CA LEU A 72 -21.60 17.27 34.21
C LEU A 72 -21.67 16.40 32.95
N GLY A 73 -22.86 15.88 32.62
CA GLY A 73 -23.09 15.03 31.46
C GLY A 73 -22.77 13.55 31.71
N GLN A 74 -23.55 12.67 31.10
CA GLN A 74 -23.30 11.24 31.05
C GLN A 74 -23.77 10.63 29.73
N PHE A 75 -23.17 9.49 29.38
CA PHE A 75 -23.59 8.73 28.21
C PHE A 75 -25.00 8.15 28.42
N SER A 76 -25.92 8.46 27.51
CA SER A 76 -27.32 8.01 27.57
C SER A 76 -27.53 6.53 27.23
N GLY A 77 -26.46 5.82 26.87
CA GLY A 77 -26.52 4.48 26.30
C GLY A 77 -26.91 4.44 24.81
N LYS A 78 -27.04 5.60 24.16
CA LYS A 78 -27.50 5.71 22.77
C LYS A 78 -26.44 6.35 21.87
N THR A 79 -26.41 5.92 20.63
CA THR A 79 -25.49 6.43 19.60
C THR A 79 -26.27 6.76 18.35
N CYS A 80 -25.70 7.61 17.49
CA CYS A 80 -26.26 7.89 16.18
C CYS A 80 -25.14 8.07 15.14
N THR A 81 -25.50 7.87 13.88
CA THR A 81 -24.65 8.20 12.74
C THR A 81 -25.35 9.28 11.94
N ILE A 82 -24.68 10.40 11.72
CA ILE A 82 -25.18 11.50 10.90
C ILE A 82 -24.37 11.54 9.62
N GLY A 83 -25.02 11.45 8.46
CA GLY A 83 -24.31 11.40 7.17
C GLY A 83 -23.51 10.11 6.98
N LYS A 84 -22.30 10.21 6.43
CA LYS A 84 -21.41 9.06 6.18
C LYS A 84 -20.80 8.55 7.48
N LEU A 85 -20.72 7.23 7.64
CA LEU A 85 -20.00 6.60 8.72
C LEU A 85 -18.49 6.85 8.56
N ASP A 86 -17.82 7.25 9.64
CA ASP A 86 -16.36 7.38 9.69
C ASP A 86 -15.75 6.28 10.56
N ALA A 87 -14.41 6.22 10.59
CA ALA A 87 -13.67 5.18 11.29
C ALA A 87 -13.97 5.09 12.80
N ARG A 88 -14.46 6.16 13.45
CA ARG A 88 -14.76 6.16 14.89
C ARG A 88 -15.99 5.34 15.25
N GLY A 89 -16.87 5.10 14.27
CA GLY A 89 -18.02 4.20 14.43
C GLY A 89 -17.73 2.74 14.10
N LEU A 90 -16.51 2.42 13.68
CA LEU A 90 -16.09 1.06 13.39
C LEU A 90 -15.47 0.44 14.64
N GLN A 91 -16.04 -0.67 15.10
CA GLN A 91 -15.46 -1.44 16.18
C GLN A 91 -14.23 -2.21 15.70
N ASN A 92 -13.35 -2.59 16.63
CA ASN A 92 -12.22 -3.45 16.33
C ASN A 92 -12.70 -4.75 15.66
N ASN A 93 -12.04 -5.13 14.56
CA ASN A 93 -12.32 -6.35 13.79
C ASN A 93 -13.74 -6.45 13.20
N CYS A 94 -14.45 -5.33 13.00
CA CYS A 94 -15.81 -5.36 12.42
C CYS A 94 -15.86 -5.40 10.88
N ILE A 95 -14.74 -5.15 10.19
CA ILE A 95 -14.64 -5.21 8.73
C ILE A 95 -14.06 -6.57 8.33
N TYR A 96 -14.93 -7.46 7.86
CA TYR A 96 -14.56 -8.76 7.33
C TYR A 96 -14.36 -8.71 5.81
N GLY A 97 -13.75 -9.74 5.24
CA GLY A 97 -13.49 -9.81 3.79
C GLY A 97 -14.76 -9.64 2.95
N ASN A 98 -15.90 -10.20 3.37
CA ASN A 98 -17.18 -10.07 2.67
C ASN A 98 -17.81 -8.67 2.75
N HIS A 99 -17.27 -7.76 3.58
CA HIS A 99 -17.67 -6.35 3.59
C HIS A 99 -16.94 -5.52 2.53
N ILE A 100 -15.88 -6.07 1.92
CA ILE A 100 -15.07 -5.42 0.89
C ILE A 100 -15.32 -6.13 -0.44
N LEU A 101 -15.96 -5.45 -1.39
CA LEU A 101 -16.19 -6.00 -2.72
C LEU A 101 -14.89 -6.08 -3.53
N ASP A 102 -14.86 -7.00 -4.48
CA ASP A 102 -13.74 -7.17 -5.40
C ASP A 102 -13.41 -5.86 -6.13
N GLY A 103 -12.11 -5.54 -6.21
CA GLY A 103 -11.61 -4.33 -6.86
C GLY A 103 -11.80 -3.04 -6.06
N VAL A 104 -12.44 -3.06 -4.88
CA VAL A 104 -12.60 -1.84 -4.06
C VAL A 104 -11.27 -1.36 -3.50
N VAL A 105 -10.34 -2.26 -3.15
CA VAL A 105 -8.99 -1.89 -2.70
C VAL A 105 -8.05 -1.84 -3.90
N THR A 106 -7.92 -0.66 -4.50
CA THR A 106 -7.01 -0.38 -5.62
C THR A 106 -5.62 0.00 -5.11
N GLY A 107 -4.59 -0.08 -5.96
CA GLY A 107 -3.22 0.29 -5.57
C GLY A 107 -3.10 1.69 -4.97
N SER A 108 -3.86 2.68 -5.47
CA SER A 108 -3.90 4.05 -4.93
C SER A 108 -4.50 4.18 -3.52
N LYS A 109 -5.20 3.15 -3.03
CA LYS A 109 -5.78 3.11 -1.67
C LYS A 109 -4.85 2.41 -0.68
N ILE A 110 -3.77 1.80 -1.16
CA ILE A 110 -2.75 1.16 -0.34
C ILE A 110 -1.66 2.19 -0.09
N ALA A 111 -1.39 2.49 1.17
CA ALA A 111 -0.30 3.40 1.52
C ALA A 111 1.05 2.80 1.14
N ASN A 112 2.04 3.66 0.88
CA ASN A 112 3.41 3.22 0.66
C ASN A 112 3.86 2.33 1.83
N GLU A 113 4.53 1.22 1.51
CA GLU A 113 5.08 0.26 2.48
C GLU A 113 4.03 -0.49 3.32
N ALA A 114 2.73 -0.33 3.05
CA ALA A 114 1.69 -1.08 3.77
C ALA A 114 1.72 -2.59 3.51
N ILE A 115 2.39 -3.03 2.43
CA ILE A 115 2.52 -4.44 2.05
C ILE A 115 3.99 -4.86 2.21
N GLY A 116 4.32 -5.45 3.36
CA GLY A 116 5.60 -6.11 3.63
C GLY A 116 5.69 -7.53 3.08
N THR A 117 6.88 -8.12 3.17
CA THR A 117 7.15 -9.50 2.70
C THR A 117 6.27 -10.55 3.38
N GLU A 118 5.91 -10.33 4.64
CA GLU A 118 5.02 -11.16 5.46
C GLU A 118 3.58 -11.19 4.96
N HIS A 119 3.18 -10.18 4.17
CA HIS A 119 1.86 -10.13 3.53
C HIS A 119 1.83 -10.85 2.17
N LEU A 120 2.99 -11.27 1.65
CA LEU A 120 3.13 -11.92 0.35
C LEU A 120 3.30 -13.42 0.55
N GLN A 121 2.59 -14.21 -0.25
CA GLN A 121 2.80 -15.66 -0.27
C GLN A 121 4.13 -16.00 -0.95
N ASN A 122 4.81 -17.04 -0.44
CA ASN A 122 5.99 -17.58 -1.11
C ASN A 122 5.67 -17.96 -2.56
N GLY A 123 6.48 -17.48 -3.51
CA GLY A 123 6.29 -17.73 -4.94
C GLY A 123 5.28 -16.81 -5.64
N LEU A 124 4.67 -15.85 -4.93
CA LEU A 124 3.77 -14.85 -5.54
C LEU A 124 4.51 -13.98 -6.57
N LEU A 125 5.79 -13.73 -6.34
CA LEU A 125 6.68 -13.09 -7.29
C LEU A 125 7.33 -14.16 -8.17
N SER A 126 6.75 -14.38 -9.34
CA SER A 126 7.40 -15.16 -10.40
C SER A 126 8.57 -14.36 -10.99
N LEU A 127 9.62 -15.05 -11.43
CA LEU A 127 10.73 -14.47 -12.21
C LEU A 127 10.22 -13.71 -13.45
N THR A 128 9.03 -14.01 -13.96
CA THR A 128 8.39 -13.28 -15.07
C THR A 128 8.05 -11.83 -14.75
N LYS A 129 8.01 -11.45 -13.46
CA LYS A 129 7.82 -10.06 -13.03
C LYS A 129 9.13 -9.30 -12.82
N LEU A 130 10.27 -10.00 -12.84
CA LEU A 130 11.57 -9.36 -12.79
C LEU A 130 11.92 -8.80 -14.16
N GLN A 131 12.47 -7.60 -14.19
CA GLN A 131 13.07 -7.07 -15.41
C GLN A 131 14.47 -7.68 -15.54
N TYR A 132 14.66 -8.51 -16.56
CA TYR A 132 15.94 -9.12 -16.86
C TYR A 132 16.19 -9.19 -18.36
N GLU A 133 17.43 -9.43 -18.75
CA GLU A 133 17.75 -9.95 -20.08
C GLU A 133 18.72 -11.12 -20.00
N ILE A 134 18.67 -11.98 -21.03
CA ILE A 134 19.56 -13.11 -21.18
C ILE A 134 20.23 -12.98 -22.55
N GLN A 135 21.55 -13.01 -22.56
CA GLN A 135 22.37 -13.03 -23.76
C GLN A 135 23.30 -14.24 -23.75
N ASP A 136 23.76 -14.64 -24.91
CA ASP A 136 24.72 -15.71 -25.12
C ASP A 136 25.96 -15.17 -25.84
N GLN A 137 26.96 -16.03 -26.06
CA GLN A 137 28.20 -15.68 -26.74
C GLN A 137 28.04 -15.13 -28.16
N ASP A 138 26.87 -15.33 -28.79
CA ASP A 138 26.59 -14.87 -30.16
C ASP A 138 25.98 -13.45 -30.18
N LYS A 139 25.58 -12.96 -29.01
CA LYS A 139 24.97 -11.64 -28.81
C LYS A 139 25.83 -10.81 -27.90
N GLY A 140 26.77 -10.05 -28.45
CA GLY A 140 27.70 -9.23 -27.68
C GLY A 140 29.05 -9.19 -28.37
N VAL A 141 29.21 -8.27 -29.32
CA VAL A 141 30.44 -8.08 -30.09
C VAL A 141 31.07 -6.77 -29.67
N GLY A 142 31.88 -6.78 -28.63
CA GLY A 142 32.61 -5.59 -28.16
C GLY A 142 34.06 -5.51 -28.62
N ASP A 143 34.53 -6.47 -29.43
CA ASP A 143 35.71 -6.28 -30.27
C ASP A 143 35.50 -6.98 -31.63
N ASN A 144 35.07 -6.20 -32.61
CA ASN A 144 34.94 -6.58 -34.01
C ASN A 144 36.31 -6.75 -34.71
N SER A 145 37.42 -6.69 -33.99
CA SER A 145 38.72 -7.20 -34.45
C SER A 145 38.83 -8.73 -34.38
N GLN A 146 37.89 -9.42 -33.72
CA GLN A 146 37.90 -10.87 -33.51
C GLN A 146 36.58 -11.55 -33.93
N SER A 147 36.59 -12.89 -34.05
CA SER A 147 35.40 -13.69 -34.37
C SER A 147 34.32 -13.60 -33.27
N SER A 148 33.05 -13.84 -33.64
CA SER A 148 31.92 -14.03 -32.71
C SER A 148 31.34 -15.43 -32.93
N PRO A 149 31.39 -16.35 -31.95
CA PRO A 149 31.97 -16.19 -30.61
C PRO A 149 33.48 -15.97 -30.61
N ALA A 150 34.01 -15.46 -29.50
CA ALA A 150 35.44 -15.22 -29.35
C ALA A 150 36.23 -16.54 -29.40
N LYS A 151 37.25 -16.57 -30.28
CA LYS A 151 38.16 -17.72 -30.41
C LYS A 151 38.99 -17.93 -29.14
N LEU A 152 39.15 -19.15 -28.70
CA LEU A 152 39.92 -19.52 -27.51
C LEU A 152 41.35 -19.94 -27.90
N THR A 153 42.17 -18.99 -28.35
CA THR A 153 43.55 -19.27 -28.79
C THR A 153 44.60 -18.84 -27.77
N GLU A 154 44.24 -17.90 -26.91
CA GLU A 154 45.11 -17.29 -25.91
C GLU A 154 44.27 -16.65 -24.81
N ASP A 155 44.92 -16.36 -23.68
CA ASP A 155 44.33 -15.60 -22.59
C ASP A 155 44.04 -14.17 -23.06
N LYS A 156 42.80 -13.70 -22.85
CA LYS A 156 42.38 -12.35 -23.26
C LYS A 156 41.16 -11.87 -22.49
N ILE A 157 40.90 -10.58 -22.61
CA ILE A 157 39.66 -9.96 -22.16
C ILE A 157 38.83 -9.65 -23.40
N ILE A 158 37.57 -10.07 -23.39
CA ILE A 158 36.59 -9.71 -24.41
C ILE A 158 35.54 -8.78 -23.82
N THR A 159 34.94 -8.00 -24.71
CA THR A 159 33.91 -7.03 -24.34
C THR A 159 32.55 -7.55 -24.80
N HIS A 160 31.58 -7.54 -23.89
CA HIS A 160 30.20 -7.92 -24.16
C HIS A 160 29.28 -6.79 -23.70
N THR A 161 28.63 -6.11 -24.64
CA THR A 161 27.70 -5.02 -24.35
C THR A 161 26.26 -5.53 -24.39
N LEU A 162 25.52 -5.21 -23.34
CA LEU A 162 24.12 -5.56 -23.15
C LEU A 162 23.20 -4.79 -24.12
N ASP A 163 22.10 -5.40 -24.57
CA ASP A 163 21.16 -4.78 -25.52
C ASP A 163 20.25 -3.75 -24.84
N LYS A 164 19.90 -3.97 -23.57
CA LYS A 164 19.03 -3.07 -22.82
C LYS A 164 19.80 -1.92 -22.18
N GLU A 165 19.09 -0.81 -22.06
CA GLU A 165 19.52 0.33 -21.26
C GLU A 165 19.17 0.11 -19.78
N TYR A 166 20.12 0.45 -18.91
CA TYR A 166 19.98 0.42 -17.46
C TYR A 166 20.29 1.79 -16.87
N GLN A 167 19.56 2.21 -15.84
CA GLN A 167 19.84 3.46 -15.11
C GLN A 167 20.93 3.28 -14.03
N GLU A 168 21.10 2.05 -13.56
CA GLU A 168 22.12 1.64 -12.60
C GLU A 168 22.63 0.24 -12.97
N LEU A 169 23.79 -0.16 -12.44
CA LEU A 169 24.37 -1.46 -12.75
C LEU A 169 23.44 -2.61 -12.31
N PRO A 170 22.97 -3.46 -13.24
CA PRO A 170 22.20 -4.64 -12.92
C PRO A 170 23.09 -5.71 -12.27
N HIS A 171 22.48 -6.70 -11.62
CA HIS A 171 23.20 -7.89 -11.18
C HIS A 171 23.49 -8.79 -12.39
N ILE A 172 24.77 -9.00 -12.69
CA ILE A 172 25.23 -9.82 -13.80
C ILE A 172 25.64 -11.21 -13.30
N PHE A 173 25.12 -12.24 -13.96
CA PHE A 173 25.52 -13.63 -13.75
C PHE A 173 26.14 -14.17 -15.03
N LEU A 174 27.41 -14.59 -14.95
CA LEU A 174 28.10 -15.31 -16.03
C LEU A 174 27.99 -16.82 -15.80
N THR A 175 27.41 -17.52 -16.76
CA THR A 175 27.37 -18.98 -16.78
C THR A 175 28.32 -19.49 -17.85
N ASN A 176 29.42 -20.11 -17.44
CA ASN A 176 30.36 -20.77 -18.34
C ASN A 176 29.76 -22.08 -18.87
N GLN A 177 29.81 -22.29 -20.19
CA GLN A 177 29.30 -23.48 -20.88
C GLN A 177 30.38 -24.19 -21.72
N CYS A 178 31.64 -23.77 -21.63
CA CYS A 178 32.79 -24.40 -22.27
C CYS A 178 33.85 -24.85 -21.25
N ASP A 179 34.82 -25.63 -21.70
CA ASP A 179 36.01 -25.99 -20.93
C ASP A 179 37.13 -24.96 -21.12
N ALA A 180 36.81 -23.69 -20.93
CA ALA A 180 37.79 -22.63 -20.67
C ALA A 180 37.42 -21.96 -19.34
N PHE A 181 38.36 -21.27 -18.70
CA PHE A 181 38.05 -20.46 -17.53
C PHE A 181 37.50 -19.10 -17.97
N LEU A 182 36.21 -18.87 -17.73
CA LEU A 182 35.53 -17.60 -18.00
C LEU A 182 35.18 -16.90 -16.69
N TYR A 183 35.52 -15.62 -16.56
CA TYR A 183 35.22 -14.81 -15.38
C TYR A 183 34.87 -13.37 -15.76
N ILE A 184 34.09 -12.70 -14.91
CA ILE A 184 33.84 -11.27 -15.07
C ILE A 184 35.06 -10.52 -14.55
N ALA A 185 35.79 -9.87 -15.45
CA ALA A 185 36.95 -9.05 -15.12
C ALA A 185 36.53 -7.66 -14.61
N ASP A 186 35.49 -7.08 -15.21
CA ASP A 186 34.91 -5.79 -14.81
C ASP A 186 33.51 -5.63 -15.41
N ILE A 187 32.73 -4.69 -14.87
CA ILE A 187 31.43 -4.29 -15.41
C ILE A 187 31.35 -2.77 -15.34
N LYS A 188 31.06 -2.13 -16.48
CA LYS A 188 30.95 -0.68 -16.59
C LYS A 188 29.61 -0.28 -17.15
N ILE A 189 29.15 0.90 -16.75
CA ILE A 189 28.01 1.57 -17.35
C ILE A 189 28.47 2.91 -17.90
N GLU A 190 28.24 3.12 -19.20
CA GLU A 190 28.58 4.35 -19.90
C GLU A 190 27.30 4.90 -20.54
N GLY A 191 26.82 6.05 -20.03
CA GLY A 191 25.44 6.44 -20.27
C GLY A 191 24.49 5.43 -19.62
N ASN A 192 23.63 4.80 -20.42
CA ASN A 192 22.74 3.73 -19.97
C ASN A 192 23.16 2.34 -20.48
N LEU A 193 24.26 2.23 -21.23
CA LEU A 193 24.70 0.96 -21.79
C LEU A 193 25.68 0.27 -20.86
N VAL A 194 25.40 -1.00 -20.57
CA VAL A 194 26.22 -1.83 -19.70
C VAL A 194 27.16 -2.69 -20.54
N THR A 195 28.44 -2.63 -20.20
CA THR A 195 29.49 -3.42 -20.83
C THR A 195 30.14 -4.33 -19.79
N VAL A 196 30.13 -5.62 -20.07
CA VAL A 196 30.76 -6.67 -19.28
C VAL A 196 32.10 -7.04 -19.91
N LEU A 197 33.19 -6.89 -19.18
CA LEU A 197 34.50 -7.36 -19.58
C LEU A 197 34.66 -8.80 -19.08
N ILE A 198 34.78 -9.75 -20.00
CA ILE A 198 34.89 -11.18 -19.70
C ILE A 198 36.34 -11.61 -19.94
N GLY A 199 37.00 -12.05 -18.86
CA GLY A 199 38.30 -12.68 -18.95
C GLY A 199 38.17 -14.13 -19.40
N ILE A 200 39.05 -14.52 -20.32
CA ILE A 200 39.19 -15.88 -20.84
C ILE A 200 40.60 -16.34 -20.48
N SER A 201 40.72 -17.49 -19.80
CA SER A 201 42.00 -18.15 -19.58
C SER A 201 41.88 -19.67 -19.50
N GLN A 202 43.01 -20.37 -19.36
CA GLN A 202 43.05 -21.83 -19.17
C GLN A 202 42.21 -22.58 -20.21
N VAL A 203 42.45 -22.29 -21.48
CA VAL A 203 41.75 -22.96 -22.58
C VAL A 203 42.18 -24.42 -22.65
N TYR A 204 41.22 -25.35 -22.56
CA TYR A 204 41.48 -26.78 -22.72
C TYR A 204 41.19 -27.24 -24.16
N THR A 205 39.97 -27.72 -24.44
CA THR A 205 39.63 -28.29 -25.77
C THR A 205 38.66 -27.44 -26.59
N ALA A 206 37.92 -26.50 -25.97
CA ALA A 206 37.03 -25.61 -26.68
C ALA A 206 37.77 -24.67 -27.64
N THR A 207 37.19 -24.48 -28.82
CA THR A 207 37.70 -23.58 -29.86
C THR A 207 37.14 -22.18 -29.74
N ASP A 208 35.91 -22.06 -29.23
CA ASP A 208 35.15 -20.82 -29.15
C ASP A 208 34.52 -20.69 -27.76
N ALA A 209 34.45 -19.46 -27.24
CA ALA A 209 33.83 -19.18 -25.97
C ALA A 209 32.34 -19.54 -26.02
N PHE A 210 31.83 -20.25 -25.00
CA PHE A 210 30.41 -20.60 -24.89
C PHE A 210 29.93 -20.23 -23.50
N TYR A 211 28.99 -19.28 -23.41
CA TYR A 211 28.52 -18.74 -22.13
C TYR A 211 27.14 -18.11 -22.24
N LYS A 212 26.52 -17.88 -21.08
CA LYS A 212 25.33 -17.03 -20.95
C LYS A 212 25.56 -15.92 -19.95
N LEU A 213 25.00 -14.74 -20.24
CA LEU A 213 24.83 -13.65 -19.30
C LEU A 213 23.35 -13.53 -18.93
N LEU A 214 23.07 -13.42 -17.63
CA LEU A 214 21.80 -12.96 -17.10
C LEU A 214 22.04 -11.62 -16.43
N ALA A 215 21.38 -10.56 -16.90
CA ALA A 215 21.38 -9.26 -16.25
C ALA A 215 20.02 -9.02 -15.60
N LEU A 216 20.00 -8.92 -14.28
CA LEU A 216 18.81 -8.69 -13.48
C LEU A 216 18.78 -7.23 -13.03
N ALA A 217 17.79 -6.47 -13.49
CA ALA A 217 17.59 -5.09 -13.05
C ALA A 217 17.21 -5.03 -11.57
N LYS A 218 17.60 -3.94 -10.90
CA LYS A 218 17.20 -3.65 -9.53
C LYS A 218 15.81 -3.03 -9.46
#